data_AF-A0A359EUW6-F1
#
_entry.id   AF-A0A359EUW6-F1
#
_cell.length_a   1.000
_cell.length_b   1.000
_cell.length_c   1.000
_cell.angle_alpha   90.00
_cell.angle_beta   90.00
_cell.angle_gamma   90.00
#
_symmetry.space_group_name_H-M   'P 1'
#
loop_
_entity.id
_entity.type
_entity.pdbx_description
1 polymer ?
#
loop_
_entity_poly.entity_id
_entity_poly.type
_entity_poly.pdbx_seq_one_letter_code
_entity_poly.pdbx_strand_id
1 'polypeptide(L)'
;MKKVFAVCLALVLLLCCSPAFADSAPLTGRKDYEMIAPESYEGYWEEKAGGRLLMSVAPTDEPDWYDVTVTVRDRIPKTDVYMMRAHYQKDGSLYYENCQLAIRKVKRDGTVKDKVKYRNGSGLLYYSFDENVLYWTDYTVKPEKNVRTFIKTASPEAGEAM
;
A
#
# COMPACT_ATOMS: atom_id res chain seq x y z
N MET A 1 64.11 -8.73 -12.88
CA MET A 1 62.93 -9.30 -12.18
C MET A 1 62.47 -8.41 -11.02
N LYS A 2 62.09 -7.15 -11.28
CA LYS A 2 61.55 -6.22 -10.26
C LYS A 2 60.24 -5.53 -10.69
N LYS A 3 59.80 -5.74 -11.94
CA LYS A 3 58.60 -5.11 -12.52
C LYS A 3 57.34 -5.97 -12.42
N VAL A 4 57.48 -7.27 -12.15
CA VAL A 4 56.34 -8.21 -12.00
C VAL A 4 55.71 -8.09 -10.60
N PHE A 5 56.52 -7.80 -9.57
CA PHE A 5 56.04 -7.63 -8.20
C PHE A 5 55.14 -6.40 -8.00
N ALA A 6 55.35 -5.32 -8.77
CA ALA A 6 54.53 -4.12 -8.67
C ALA A 6 53.11 -4.31 -9.24
N VAL A 7 52.95 -5.19 -10.23
CA VAL A 7 51.64 -5.45 -10.86
C VAL A 7 50.76 -6.33 -9.97
N CYS A 8 51.35 -7.31 -9.27
CA CYS A 8 50.61 -8.13 -8.31
C CYS A 8 50.18 -7.33 -7.06
N LEU A 9 50.99 -6.36 -6.61
CA LEU A 9 50.64 -5.54 -5.45
C LEU A 9 49.49 -4.55 -5.78
N ALA A 10 49.43 -4.03 -7.01
CA ALA A 10 48.33 -3.17 -7.46
C ALA A 10 47.00 -3.94 -7.63
N LEU A 11 47.07 -5.22 -8.02
CA LEU A 11 45.89 -6.08 -8.17
C LEU A 11 45.28 -6.50 -6.82
N VAL A 12 46.08 -6.62 -5.77
CA VAL A 12 45.57 -6.93 -4.41
C VAL A 12 44.89 -5.71 -3.78
N LEU A 13 45.34 -4.48 -4.07
CA LEU A 13 44.69 -3.26 -3.57
C LEU A 13 43.29 -3.03 -4.18
N LEU A 14 43.04 -3.49 -5.40
CA LEU A 14 41.72 -3.42 -6.04
C LEU A 14 40.72 -4.46 -5.50
N LEU A 15 41.20 -5.51 -4.81
CA LEU A 15 40.36 -6.53 -4.17
C LEU A 15 40.02 -6.22 -2.71
N CYS A 16 40.61 -5.17 -2.12
CA CYS A 16 40.27 -4.65 -0.80
C CYS A 16 39.29 -3.47 -0.84
N CYS A 17 38.90 -3.01 -2.03
CA CYS A 17 37.70 -2.20 -2.17
C CYS A 17 36.49 -3.14 -2.05
N SER A 18 36.08 -3.41 -0.81
CA SER A 18 34.72 -3.83 -0.51
C SER A 18 33.76 -3.03 -1.39
N PRO A 19 32.69 -3.62 -1.92
CA PRO A 19 31.62 -2.83 -2.47
C PRO A 19 31.10 -1.94 -1.35
N ALA A 20 31.55 -0.68 -1.31
CA ALA A 20 30.84 0.41 -0.66
C ALA A 20 29.59 0.70 -1.50
N PHE A 21 28.73 -0.31 -1.63
CA PHE A 21 27.40 -0.17 -2.15
C PHE A 21 26.46 -0.13 -0.96
N ALA A 22 25.92 1.07 -0.76
CA ALA A 22 24.72 1.38 -0.01
C ALA A 22 24.81 1.22 1.51
N ASP A 23 25.76 1.92 2.15
CA ASP A 23 25.45 2.43 3.48
C ASP A 23 24.50 3.63 3.32
N SER A 24 23.24 3.37 3.65
CA SER A 24 22.14 4.32 3.76
C SER A 24 21.89 5.18 2.50
N ALA A 25 20.89 4.76 1.71
CA ALA A 25 19.99 5.77 1.16
C ALA A 25 19.62 6.74 2.31
N PRO A 26 19.57 8.06 2.08
CA PRO A 26 19.12 8.96 3.13
C PRO A 26 17.82 8.39 3.66
N LEU A 27 17.74 8.13 4.97
CA LEU A 27 16.48 7.92 5.67
C LEU A 27 15.66 9.16 5.34
N THR A 28 14.89 9.10 4.27
CA THR A 28 13.97 10.15 3.81
C THR A 28 12.85 10.19 4.81
N GLY A 29 13.12 10.81 5.97
CA GLY A 29 12.23 10.83 7.11
C GLY A 29 12.02 9.42 7.66
N ARG A 30 12.31 9.23 8.94
CA ARG A 30 11.49 8.30 9.69
C ARG A 30 10.11 8.98 9.74
N LYS A 31 9.31 8.81 8.67
CA LYS A 31 7.90 9.15 8.70
C LYS A 31 7.34 8.22 9.77
N ASP A 32 6.75 8.78 10.82
CA ASP A 32 6.18 7.97 11.88
C ASP A 32 4.98 7.23 11.28
N TYR A 33 5.23 5.96 10.99
CA TYR A 33 4.30 5.06 10.35
C TYR A 33 3.43 4.47 11.45
N GLU A 34 2.17 4.88 11.49
CA GLU A 34 1.22 4.32 12.46
C GLU A 34 0.50 3.09 11.90
N MET A 35 0.21 2.19 12.83
CA MET A 35 -0.52 0.96 12.58
C MET A 35 -1.93 1.28 12.06
N ILE A 36 -2.32 0.70 10.92
CA ILE A 36 -3.67 0.87 10.35
C ILE A 36 -4.71 0.16 11.22
N ALA A 37 -5.31 0.88 12.17
CA ALA A 37 -6.31 0.34 13.09
C ALA A 37 -7.47 -0.41 12.39
N PRO A 38 -8.07 -1.44 13.03
CA PRO A 38 -9.26 -2.13 12.52
C PRO A 38 -10.50 -1.22 12.61
N GLU A 39 -10.68 -0.38 11.59
CA GLU A 39 -11.79 0.55 11.48
C GLU A 39 -12.20 0.77 10.01
N SER A 40 -13.14 1.69 9.80
CA SER A 40 -13.51 2.15 8.46
C SER A 40 -12.94 3.54 8.19
N TYR A 41 -12.33 3.69 7.03
CA TYR A 41 -11.68 4.91 6.55
C TYR A 41 -12.44 5.43 5.34
N GLU A 42 -12.86 6.70 5.38
CA GLU A 42 -13.46 7.39 4.25
C GLU A 42 -12.48 8.40 3.65
N GLY A 43 -12.56 8.60 2.34
CA GLY A 43 -11.69 9.55 1.65
C GLY A 43 -11.88 9.55 0.14
N TYR A 44 -10.85 9.99 -0.57
CA TYR A 44 -10.84 10.06 -2.02
C TYR A 44 -9.52 9.58 -2.61
N TRP A 45 -9.58 9.12 -3.87
CA TRP A 45 -8.37 8.85 -4.66
C TRP A 45 -7.80 10.16 -5.18
N GLU A 46 -6.54 10.43 -4.89
CA GLU A 46 -5.84 11.58 -5.47
C GLU A 46 -5.84 11.52 -7.00
N GLU A 47 -5.69 10.32 -7.57
CA GLU A 47 -5.61 10.10 -9.02
C GLU A 47 -6.98 10.17 -9.72
N LYS A 48 -8.09 10.14 -8.97
CA LYS A 48 -9.45 10.22 -9.52
C LYS A 48 -10.18 11.39 -8.90
N ALA A 49 -10.18 12.53 -9.60
CA ALA A 49 -10.97 13.70 -9.23
C ALA A 49 -12.45 13.33 -8.96
N GLY A 50 -12.84 13.32 -7.68
CA GLY A 50 -14.22 13.14 -7.21
C GLY A 50 -14.68 11.71 -6.88
N GLY A 51 -13.81 10.69 -6.92
CA GLY A 51 -14.16 9.34 -6.50
C GLY A 51 -14.18 9.20 -4.98
N ARG A 52 -15.32 8.79 -4.38
CA ARG A 52 -15.37 8.44 -2.94
C ARG A 52 -14.81 7.03 -2.74
N LEU A 53 -13.93 6.89 -1.76
CA LEU A 53 -13.36 5.62 -1.34
C LEU A 53 -13.78 5.31 0.10
N LEU A 54 -14.12 4.06 0.34
CA LEU A 54 -14.30 3.49 1.67
C LEU A 54 -13.36 2.29 1.79
N MET A 55 -12.46 2.32 2.77
CA MET A 55 -11.65 1.17 3.16
C MET A 55 -12.16 0.67 4.51
N SER A 56 -12.34 -0.64 4.65
CA SER A 56 -12.68 -1.30 5.91
C SER A 56 -11.61 -2.32 6.22
N VAL A 57 -11.09 -2.28 7.44
CA VAL A 57 -10.10 -3.23 7.97
C VAL A 57 -10.75 -3.97 9.13
N ALA A 58 -10.94 -5.27 9.00
CA ALA A 58 -11.56 -6.12 10.01
C ALA A 58 -10.56 -7.18 10.49
N PRO A 59 -10.45 -7.45 11.80
CA PRO A 59 -9.63 -8.56 12.28
C PRO A 59 -10.22 -9.90 11.81
N THR A 60 -9.36 -10.86 11.55
CA THR A 60 -9.77 -12.26 11.30
C THR A 60 -9.63 -13.11 12.57
N ASP A 61 -10.09 -14.36 12.51
CA ASP A 61 -9.86 -15.34 13.59
C ASP A 61 -8.38 -15.71 13.76
N GLU A 62 -7.57 -15.53 12.72
CA GLU A 62 -6.12 -15.74 12.78
C GLU A 62 -5.44 -14.49 13.36
N PRO A 63 -4.62 -14.62 14.43
CA PRO A 63 -3.94 -13.49 15.03
C PRO A 63 -3.09 -12.71 14.02
N ASP A 64 -3.10 -11.39 14.13
CA ASP A 64 -2.34 -10.45 13.27
C ASP A 64 -2.73 -10.46 11.78
N TRP A 65 -3.83 -11.14 11.43
CA TRP A 65 -4.42 -11.11 10.09
C TRP A 65 -5.71 -10.31 10.05
N TYR A 66 -5.92 -9.63 8.92
CA TYR A 66 -7.00 -8.70 8.67
C TYR A 66 -7.63 -8.93 7.30
N ASP A 67 -8.94 -8.86 7.23
CA ASP A 67 -9.67 -8.71 5.98
C ASP A 67 -9.76 -7.23 5.65
N VAL A 68 -9.25 -6.85 4.48
CA VAL A 68 -9.30 -5.48 4.00
C VAL A 68 -10.19 -5.41 2.76
N THR A 69 -11.20 -4.53 2.82
CA THR A 69 -12.09 -4.24 1.70
C THR A 69 -11.97 -2.79 1.30
N VAL A 70 -11.61 -2.52 0.04
CA VAL A 70 -11.57 -1.17 -0.53
C VAL A 70 -12.68 -1.02 -1.57
N THR A 71 -13.57 -0.08 -1.35
CA THR A 71 -14.71 0.20 -2.22
C THR A 71 -14.54 1.59 -2.82
N VAL A 72 -14.48 1.66 -4.16
CA VAL A 72 -14.31 2.90 -4.90
C VAL A 72 -15.57 3.20 -5.71
N ARG A 73 -16.17 4.35 -5.44
CA ARG A 73 -17.40 4.80 -6.09
C ARG A 73 -17.10 5.99 -7.01
N ASP A 74 -16.86 5.69 -8.28
CA ASP A 74 -16.64 6.72 -9.31
C ASP A 74 -17.97 7.24 -9.89
N ARG A 75 -18.88 6.33 -10.26
CA ARG A 75 -20.18 6.66 -10.88
C ARG A 75 -21.21 5.56 -10.59
N ILE A 76 -22.34 5.92 -10.00
CA ILE A 76 -23.48 5.00 -9.83
C ILE A 76 -23.91 4.48 -11.22
N PRO A 77 -24.13 3.17 -11.41
CA PRO A 77 -24.25 2.09 -10.41
C PRO A 77 -23.01 1.19 -10.29
N LYS A 78 -21.85 1.61 -10.81
CA LYS A 78 -20.64 0.78 -10.82
C LYS A 78 -19.71 1.18 -9.67
N THR A 79 -19.22 0.18 -8.98
CA THR A 79 -18.32 0.33 -7.85
C THR A 79 -17.17 -0.66 -8.02
N ASP A 80 -15.94 -0.20 -7.92
CA ASP A 80 -14.79 -1.10 -7.87
C ASP A 80 -14.64 -1.60 -6.43
N VAL A 81 -14.53 -2.90 -6.24
CA VAL A 81 -14.40 -3.54 -4.93
C VAL A 81 -13.13 -4.38 -4.94
N TYR A 82 -12.19 -4.03 -4.09
CA TYR A 82 -10.99 -4.80 -3.82
C TYR A 82 -11.15 -5.51 -2.49
N MET A 83 -10.85 -6.80 -2.48
CA MET A 83 -10.88 -7.64 -1.29
C MET A 83 -9.52 -8.29 -1.17
N MET A 84 -8.90 -8.18 0.00
CA MET A 84 -7.56 -8.67 0.24
C MET A 84 -7.42 -9.15 1.69
N ARG A 85 -6.50 -10.08 1.91
CA ARG A 85 -6.12 -10.54 3.25
C ARG A 85 -4.76 -9.92 3.57
N ALA A 86 -4.63 -9.29 4.73
CA ALA A 86 -3.43 -8.56 5.11
C ALA A 86 -2.90 -8.95 6.48
N HIS A 87 -1.60 -8.77 6.72
CA HIS A 87 -0.97 -8.95 8.03
C HIS A 87 0.04 -7.84 8.32
N TYR A 88 0.21 -7.51 9.61
CA TYR A 88 1.14 -6.45 10.00
C TYR A 88 2.59 -6.81 9.78
N GLN A 89 3.34 -5.81 9.36
CA GLN A 89 4.80 -5.81 9.34
C GLN A 89 5.35 -5.07 10.57
N LYS A 90 6.63 -5.29 10.87
CA LYS A 90 7.32 -4.63 11.99
C LYS A 90 7.40 -3.11 11.87
N ASP A 91 7.25 -2.58 10.66
CA ASP A 91 7.27 -1.14 10.36
C ASP A 91 5.88 -0.49 10.41
N GLY A 92 4.85 -1.23 10.85
CA GLY A 92 3.47 -0.74 10.94
C GLY A 92 2.66 -0.84 9.64
N SER A 93 3.29 -1.23 8.53
CA SER A 93 2.59 -1.46 7.26
C SER A 93 1.76 -2.75 7.28
N LEU A 94 0.74 -2.82 6.41
CA LEU A 94 -0.05 -4.02 6.16
C LEU A 94 0.38 -4.63 4.82
N TYR A 95 1.04 -5.78 4.87
CA TYR A 95 1.25 -6.58 3.67
C TYR A 95 0.00 -7.35 3.34
N TYR A 96 -0.50 -7.22 2.12
CA TYR A 96 -1.64 -7.97 1.65
C TYR A 96 -1.27 -8.98 0.57
N GLU A 97 -2.05 -10.04 0.52
CA GLU A 97 -2.00 -11.08 -0.51
C GLU A 97 -3.41 -11.46 -0.96
N ASN A 98 -3.47 -12.24 -2.05
CA ASN A 98 -4.70 -12.74 -2.64
C ASN A 98 -5.72 -11.64 -2.99
N CYS A 99 -5.25 -10.42 -3.29
CA CYS A 99 -6.13 -9.32 -3.65
C CYS A 99 -6.93 -9.65 -4.91
N GLN A 100 -8.25 -9.46 -4.81
CA GLN A 100 -9.20 -9.60 -5.89
C GLN A 100 -9.89 -8.26 -6.15
N LEU A 101 -9.88 -7.82 -7.41
CA LEU A 101 -10.71 -6.72 -7.89
C LEU A 101 -11.96 -7.26 -8.57
N ALA A 102 -13.13 -6.86 -8.09
CA ALA A 102 -14.41 -7.03 -8.75
C ALA A 102 -15.04 -5.69 -9.10
N ILE A 103 -15.61 -5.58 -10.30
CA ILE A 103 -16.52 -4.47 -10.63
C ILE A 103 -17.91 -4.90 -10.22
N ARG A 104 -18.43 -4.26 -9.17
CA ARG A 104 -19.76 -4.45 -8.62
C ARG A 104 -20.75 -3.54 -9.32
N LYS A 105 -21.86 -4.11 -9.79
CA LYS A 105 -23.02 -3.36 -10.30
C LYS A 105 -24.24 -3.67 -9.43
N VAL A 106 -24.79 -2.65 -8.81
CA VAL A 106 -26.08 -2.74 -8.10
C VAL A 106 -27.21 -2.42 -9.08
N LYS A 107 -28.15 -3.35 -9.25
CA LYS A 107 -29.32 -3.16 -10.10
C LYS A 107 -30.44 -2.45 -9.33
N ARG A 108 -31.45 -1.96 -10.06
CA ARG A 108 -32.62 -1.26 -9.47
C ARG A 108 -33.44 -2.14 -8.52
N ASP A 109 -33.42 -3.45 -8.74
CA ASP A 109 -34.09 -4.47 -7.91
C ASP A 109 -33.27 -4.84 -6.64
N GLY A 110 -32.17 -4.13 -6.37
CA GLY A 110 -31.27 -4.43 -5.25
C GLY A 110 -30.30 -5.58 -5.52
N THR A 111 -30.42 -6.31 -6.64
CA THR A 111 -29.50 -7.42 -6.94
C THR A 111 -28.11 -6.92 -7.28
N VAL A 112 -27.11 -7.64 -6.79
CA VAL A 112 -25.69 -7.34 -7.01
C VAL A 112 -25.13 -8.26 -8.09
N LYS A 113 -24.41 -7.70 -9.06
CA LYS A 113 -23.63 -8.46 -10.04
C LYS A 113 -22.18 -8.03 -9.98
N ASP A 114 -21.32 -8.98 -9.63
CA ASP A 114 -19.86 -8.77 -9.59
C ASP A 114 -19.21 -9.37 -10.85
N LYS A 115 -18.28 -8.60 -11.44
CA LYS A 115 -17.40 -9.08 -12.51
C LYS A 115 -15.96 -8.99 -12.02
N VAL A 116 -15.34 -10.12 -11.74
CA VAL A 116 -13.92 -10.19 -11.35
C VAL A 116 -13.05 -9.74 -12.53
N LYS A 117 -12.11 -8.85 -12.25
CA LYS A 117 -11.18 -8.26 -13.22
C LYS A 117 -9.74 -8.66 -12.99
N TYR A 118 -9.40 -8.93 -11.74
CA TYR A 118 -8.03 -9.19 -11.32
C TYR A 118 -8.04 -10.02 -10.03
N ARG A 119 -7.04 -10.88 -9.88
CA ARG A 119 -6.88 -11.87 -8.81
C ARG A 119 -5.40 -12.00 -8.47
N ASN A 120 -5.14 -12.57 -7.30
CA ASN A 120 -3.81 -12.95 -6.82
C ASN A 120 -2.86 -11.76 -6.72
N GLY A 121 -3.40 -10.60 -6.34
CA GLY A 121 -2.58 -9.43 -6.08
C GLY A 121 -1.90 -9.48 -4.72
N SER A 122 -0.70 -8.93 -4.67
CA SER A 122 0.02 -8.68 -3.42
C SER A 122 0.60 -7.27 -3.40
N GLY A 123 0.87 -6.77 -2.21
CA GLY A 123 1.32 -5.40 -2.05
C GLY A 123 1.40 -4.95 -0.60
N LEU A 124 1.55 -3.64 -0.42
CA LEU A 124 1.60 -2.98 0.88
C LEU A 124 0.55 -1.88 0.97
N LEU A 125 -0.06 -1.76 2.14
CA LEU A 125 -0.81 -0.59 2.59
C LEU A 125 -0.01 0.08 3.71
N TYR A 126 0.13 1.39 3.63
CA TYR A 126 0.89 2.18 4.58
C TYR A 126 0.16 3.51 4.85
N TYR A 127 0.00 3.91 6.12
CA TYR A 127 -0.72 5.14 6.49
C TYR A 127 0.21 6.19 7.13
N SER A 128 0.22 7.39 6.55
CA SER A 128 0.88 8.58 7.07
C SER A 128 -0.13 9.44 7.82
N PHE A 129 0.04 9.54 9.13
CA PHE A 129 -0.79 10.38 9.99
C PHE A 129 -0.60 11.87 9.67
N ASP A 130 0.65 12.33 9.55
CA ASP A 130 0.98 13.73 9.27
C ASP A 130 0.36 14.22 7.95
N GLU A 131 0.36 13.35 6.94
CA GLU A 131 -0.22 13.65 5.63
C GLU A 131 -1.71 13.30 5.58
N ASN A 132 -2.21 12.53 6.56
CA ASN A 132 -3.54 11.93 6.57
C ASN A 132 -3.82 11.12 5.28
N VAL A 133 -2.81 10.37 4.84
CA VAL A 133 -2.75 9.67 3.55
C VAL A 133 -2.45 8.19 3.74
N LEU A 134 -3.23 7.31 3.09
CA LEU A 134 -2.88 5.91 2.91
C LEU A 134 -2.27 5.70 1.52
N TYR A 135 -1.06 5.18 1.50
CA TYR A 135 -0.37 4.72 0.32
C TYR A 135 -0.67 3.23 0.10
N TRP A 136 -1.11 2.91 -1.10
CA TRP A 136 -1.36 1.54 -1.52
C TRP A 136 -0.45 1.21 -2.70
N THR A 137 0.49 0.28 -2.49
CA THR A 137 1.35 -0.24 -3.55
C THR A 137 0.95 -1.65 -3.96
N ASP A 138 0.59 -1.87 -5.23
CA ASP A 138 0.29 -3.19 -5.81
C ASP A 138 1.47 -3.73 -6.63
N TYR A 139 2.20 -4.70 -6.08
CA TYR A 139 3.41 -5.27 -6.69
C TYR A 139 3.17 -6.06 -7.98
N THR A 140 1.92 -6.42 -8.25
CA THR A 140 1.55 -7.18 -9.45
C THR A 140 1.33 -6.26 -10.65
N VAL A 141 1.18 -4.96 -10.40
CA VAL A 141 1.03 -3.94 -11.42
C VAL A 141 2.42 -3.39 -11.76
N LYS A 142 2.59 -2.91 -13.00
CA LYS A 142 3.84 -2.28 -13.43
C LYS A 142 4.25 -1.15 -12.46
N PRO A 143 5.55 -0.95 -12.20
CA PRO A 143 6.04 0.03 -11.22
C PRO A 143 5.51 1.46 -11.41
N GLU A 144 5.24 1.89 -12.63
CA GLU A 144 4.71 3.22 -12.90
C GLU A 144 3.21 3.40 -12.59
N LYS A 145 2.51 2.33 -12.17
CA LYS A 145 1.05 2.32 -11.88
C LYS A 145 0.70 1.59 -10.58
N ASN A 146 1.70 1.17 -9.81
CA ASN A 146 1.50 0.33 -8.64
C ASN A 146 1.11 1.12 -7.40
N VAL A 147 1.59 2.35 -7.23
CA VAL A 147 1.25 3.21 -6.10
C VAL A 147 -0.05 3.95 -6.37
N ARG A 148 -0.92 3.97 -5.37
CA ARG A 148 -2.14 4.77 -5.32
C ARG A 148 -2.20 5.53 -3.99
N THR A 149 -2.67 6.77 -4.03
CA THR A 149 -2.72 7.68 -2.87
C THR A 149 -4.17 7.95 -2.44
N PHE A 150 -4.53 7.43 -1.27
CA PHE A 150 -5.81 7.67 -0.63
C PHE A 150 -5.68 8.79 0.39
N ILE A 151 -6.46 9.85 0.23
CA ILE A 151 -6.49 10.95 1.19
C ILE A 151 -7.69 10.72 2.10
N LYS A 152 -7.44 10.38 3.37
CA LYS A 152 -8.48 10.18 4.38
C LYS A 152 -9.18 11.53 4.57
N THR A 153 -10.49 11.59 4.41
CA THR A 153 -11.23 12.76 4.88
C THR A 153 -11.21 12.71 6.39
N ALA A 154 -10.89 13.83 7.05
CA ALA A 154 -11.04 13.93 8.50
C ALA A 154 -12.40 13.34 8.88
N SER A 155 -12.41 12.41 9.84
CA SER A 155 -13.66 11.97 10.44
C SER A 155 -14.41 13.26 10.79
N PRO A 156 -15.70 13.43 10.43
CA PRO A 156 -16.45 14.54 10.99
C PRO A 156 -16.32 14.37 12.49
N GLU A 157 -15.53 15.24 13.12
CA GLU A 157 -15.49 15.35 14.56
C GLU A 157 -16.96 15.38 14.97
N ALA A 158 -17.33 14.47 15.87
CA ALA A 158 -18.56 14.62 16.60
C ALA A 158 -18.52 16.06 17.12
N GLY A 159 -19.29 16.92 16.45
CA GLY A 159 -19.18 18.35 16.61
C GLY A 159 -19.26 18.66 18.09
N GLU A 160 -18.45 19.63 18.50
CA GLU A 160 -18.61 20.38 19.74
C GLU A 160 -20.07 20.28 20.22
N ALA A 161 -20.30 19.43 21.22
CA ALA A 161 -21.55 19.41 21.94
C ALA A 161 -21.57 20.73 22.71
N MET A 162 -22.24 21.73 22.11
CA MET A 162 -22.70 22.93 22.81
C MET A 162 -23.56 22.56 24.02
#